data_AF-A0AAX6I9B6-F1
#
_entry.id   AF-A0AAX6I9B6-F1
#
_cell.length_a   1.000
_cell.length_b   1.000
_cell.length_c   1.000
_cell.angle_alpha   90.00
_cell.angle_beta   90.00
_cell.angle_gamma   90.00
#
_symmetry.space_group_name_H-M   'P 1'
#
loop_
_entity.id
_entity.type
_entity.pdbx_description
1 polymer ?
#
loop_
_entity_poly.entity_id
_entity_poly.type
_entity_poly.pdbx_seq_one_letter_code
_entity_poly.pdbx_strand_id
1 'polypeptide(L)' 'MEPMDIVGKSKEDVSLPKATMCKIIKEMLPPDVRVARDTQDLLVECCVEFINLISSESNEVCSREERGQLPPSTSLRL' A
#
# COMPACT_ATOMS: atom_id res chain seq x y z
N MET A 1 -8.40 15.83 -5.32
CA MET A 1 -7.89 14.84 -4.34
C MET A 1 -6.70 14.23 -5.04
N GLU A 2 -5.51 14.79 -4.83
CA GLU A 2 -4.30 14.26 -5.47
C GLU A 2 -4.01 12.89 -4.85
N PRO A 3 -3.83 11.82 -5.65
CA PRO A 3 -3.39 10.55 -5.11
C PRO A 3 -2.04 10.77 -4.42
N MET A 4 -1.93 10.31 -3.18
CA MET A 4 -0.66 10.35 -2.46
C MET A 4 0.27 9.33 -3.11
N ASP A 5 1.06 9.77 -4.08
CA ASP A 5 2.15 8.99 -4.62
C ASP A 5 3.16 8.77 -3.48
N ILE A 6 3.12 7.59 -2.86
CA ILE A 6 4.24 7.10 -2.03
C ILE A 6 5.54 6.95 -2.85
N VAL A 7 5.44 7.19 -4.15
CA VAL A 7 6.48 6.97 -5.13
C VAL A 7 6.79 8.25 -5.88
N GLY A 8 7.56 9.10 -5.21
CA GLY A 8 8.46 10.06 -5.89
C GLY A 8 9.61 9.37 -6.62
N LYS A 9 9.43 8.13 -7.10
CA LYS A 9 10.45 7.33 -7.75
C LYS A 9 9.74 6.34 -8.66
N SER A 10 9.66 6.69 -9.94
CA SER A 10 9.33 5.87 -11.12
C SER A 10 8.73 4.50 -10.79
N LYS A 11 7.56 4.14 -11.33
CA LYS A 11 6.91 2.80 -11.16
C LYS A 11 7.85 1.59 -11.34
N GLU A 12 8.98 1.80 -12.00
CA GLU A 12 10.09 0.85 -12.21
C GLU A 12 10.91 0.56 -10.93
N ASP A 13 11.00 1.51 -9.99
CA ASP A 13 11.77 1.42 -8.74
C ASP A 13 11.01 0.77 -7.57
N VAL A 14 9.67 0.68 -7.63
CA VAL A 14 8.81 0.12 -6.57
C VAL A 14 8.00 -1.06 -7.09
N SER A 15 8.68 -1.94 -7.83
CA SER A 15 8.17 -3.28 -8.06
C SER A 15 8.74 -4.22 -7.00
N LEU A 16 7.87 -5.03 -6.39
CA LEU A 16 8.33 -6.08 -5.48
C LEU A 16 9.25 -7.04 -6.25
N PRO A 17 10.35 -7.53 -5.65
CA PRO A 17 11.24 -8.45 -6.34
C PRO A 17 10.50 -9.71 -6.81
N LYS A 18 10.36 -9.88 -8.13
CA LYS A 18 9.59 -10.99 -8.73
C LYS A 18 10.01 -12.36 -8.19
N ALA A 19 11.31 -12.59 -8.02
CA ALA A 19 11.84 -13.85 -7.49
C ALA A 19 11.34 -14.16 -6.06
N THR A 20 11.30 -13.14 -5.19
CA THR A 20 10.78 -13.28 -3.83
C THR A 20 9.29 -13.60 -3.86
N MET A 21 8.54 -12.96 -4.76
CA MET A 21 7.11 -13.23 -4.91
C MET A 21 6.82 -14.62 -5.44
N CYS A 22 7.54 -15.07 -6.47
CA CYS A 22 7.45 -16.44 -6.95
C CYS A 22 7.74 -17.46 -5.85
N LYS A 23 8.73 -17.18 -4.97
CA LYS A 23 9.09 -18.08 -3.87
C LYS A 23 7.95 -18.18 -2.86
N ILE A 24 7.42 -17.05 -2.39
CA ILE A 24 6.30 -17.00 -1.44
C ILE A 24 5.07 -17.70 -2.02
N ILE A 25 4.71 -17.42 -3.28
CA ILE A 25 3.57 -18.06 -3.94
C ILE A 25 3.73 -19.59 -3.96
N LYS A 26 4.93 -20.10 -4.26
CA LYS A 26 5.20 -21.55 -4.26
C LYS A 26 5.16 -22.16 -2.85
N GLU A 27 5.64 -21.45 -1.84
CA GLU A 27 5.58 -21.91 -0.44
C GLU A 27 4.13 -22.02 0.07
N MET A 28 3.21 -21.25 -0.50
CA MET A 28 1.77 -21.31 -0.17
C MET A 28 1.02 -22.41 -0.93
N LEU A 29 1.68 -23.16 -1.81
CA LEU A 29 1.06 -24.16 -2.67
C LEU A 29 1.66 -25.55 -2.45
N PRO A 30 0.90 -26.63 -2.75
CA PRO A 30 1.46 -27.97 -2.79
C PRO A 30 2.60 -28.10 -3.82
N PRO A 31 3.57 -29.01 -3.61
CA PRO A 31 4.80 -29.11 -4.40
C PRO A 31 4.59 -29.35 -5.90
N ASP A 32 3.49 -29.98 -6.30
CA ASP A 32 3.18 -30.32 -7.69
C ASP A 32 2.30 -29.29 -8.41
N VAL A 33 1.92 -28.21 -7.72
CA VAL A 33 1.06 -27.17 -8.29
C VAL A 33 1.90 -26.10 -9.00
N ARG A 34 1.49 -25.79 -10.23
CA ARG A 34 2.09 -24.71 -11.02
C ARG A 34 1.12 -23.54 -11.12
N VAL A 35 1.67 -22.33 -11.10
CA VAL A 35 0.91 -21.08 -11.27
C VAL A 35 1.28 -20.48 -12.62
N ALA A 36 0.27 -20.06 -13.38
CA ALA A 36 0.49 -19.37 -14.65
C ALA A 36 1.29 -18.08 -14.43
N ARG A 37 2.10 -17.68 -15.42
CA ARG A 37 2.91 -16.46 -15.33
C ARG A 37 2.02 -15.23 -15.14
N ASP A 38 0.95 -15.14 -15.92
CA ASP A 38 0.01 -14.01 -15.88
C ASP A 38 -0.64 -13.85 -14.49
N THR A 39 -0.90 -14.95 -13.79
CA THR A 39 -1.38 -14.91 -12.41
C THR A 39 -0.31 -14.39 -11.44
N GLN A 40 0.95 -14.76 -11.64
CA GLN A 40 2.05 -14.24 -10.81
C GLN A 40 2.26 -12.73 -11.04
N ASP A 41 2.18 -12.28 -12.29
CA ASP A 41 2.28 -10.86 -12.63
C ASP A 41 1.09 -10.08 -12.04
N LEU A 42 -0.14 -10.60 -12.16
CA LEU A 42 -1.33 -10.00 -11.53
C LEU A 42 -1.19 -9.88 -10.01
N LEU A 43 -0.66 -10.91 -9.34
CA LEU A 43 -0.44 -10.86 -7.89
C LEU A 43 0.55 -9.77 -7.49
N VAL A 44 1.59 -9.53 -8.29
CA VAL A 44 2.54 -8.43 -8.05
C VAL A 44 1.85 -7.07 -8.17
N GLU A 45 1.03 -6.88 -9.21
CA GLU A 45 0.23 -5.65 -9.37
C GLU A 45 -0.75 -5.46 -8.20
N CYS A 46 -1.43 -6.51 -7.77
CA CYS A 46 -2.33 -6.47 -6.61
C CYS A 46 -1.59 -6.10 -5.32
N CYS A 47 -0.36 -6.61 -5.09
CA CYS A 47 0.40 -6.26 -3.90
C CYS A 47 0.82 -4.79 -3.87
N VAL A 48 1.16 -4.21 -5.04
CA VAL A 48 1.46 -2.77 -5.15
C VAL A 48 0.22 -1.96 -4.82
N GLU A 49 -0.92 -2.32 -5.41
CA GLU A 49 -2.19 -1.62 -5.16
C GLU A 49 -2.64 -1.77 -3.70
N PHE A 50 -2.41 -2.94 -3.09
CA PHE A 50 -2.71 -3.17 -1.68
C PHE A 50 -1.90 -2.23 -0.77
N ILE A 51 -0.61 -2.04 -1.05
CA ILE A 51 0.23 -1.10 -0.30
C ILE A 51 -0.33 0.32 -0.45
N ASN A 52 -0.65 0.74 -1.66
CA ASN A 52 -1.22 2.06 -1.93
C ASN A 52 -2.55 2.28 -1.20
N LEU A 53 -3.42 1.27 -1.20
CA LEU A 53 -4.70 1.31 -0.51
C LEU A 53 -4.51 1.51 1.00
N ILE A 54 -3.71 0.66 1.64
CA ILE A 54 -3.46 0.74 3.08
C ILE A 54 -2.86 2.10 3.47
N SER A 55 -1.94 2.61 2.65
CA SER A 55 -1.36 3.92 2.88
C SER A 55 -2.34 5.08 2.70
N SER A 56 -3.23 5.00 1.71
CA SER A 56 -4.29 5.99 1.52
C SER A 56 -5.22 6.03 2.73
N GLU A 57 -5.69 4.87 3.19
CA GLU A 57 -6.56 4.76 4.38
C GLU A 57 -5.86 5.30 5.64
N SER A 58 -4.58 4.96 5.82
CA SER A 58 -3.78 5.45 6.96
C SER A 58 -3.64 6.98 6.94
N ASN A 59 -3.43 7.55 5.76
CA ASN A 59 -3.33 9.00 5.61
C ASN A 59 -4.67 9.70 5.84
N GLU A 60 -5.80 9.10 5.45
CA GLU A 60 -7.13 9.62 5.76
C GLU A 60 -7.41 9.67 7.26
N VAL A 61 -7.02 8.63 8.00
CA VAL A 61 -7.16 8.59 9.46
C VAL A 61 -6.29 9.67 10.11
N CYS A 62 -5.01 9.75 9.74
CA CYS A 62 -4.09 10.75 10.25
C CYS A 62 -4.57 12.20 9.96
N SER A 63 -5.01 12.45 8.72
CA SER A 63 -5.54 13.76 8.31
C SER A 63 -6.82 14.15 9.06
N ARG A 64 -7.63 13.17 9.49
CA ARG A 64 -8.82 13.41 10.32
C ARG A 64 -8.45 13.73 11.76
N GLU A 65 -7.44 13.07 12.32
CA GLU A 65 -6.92 13.36 13.66
C GLU A 65 -6.22 14.72 13.73
N GLU A 66 -5.41 15.10 12.74
CA GLU A 66 -4.77 16.43 12.69
C GLU A 66 -5.80 17.57 12.61
N ARG A 67 -6.92 17.37 11.90
CA ARG A 67 -8.01 18.37 11.87
C ARG A 67 -8.85 18.42 13.15
N GLY A 68 -8.65 17.50 14.09
CA GLY A 68 -9.23 17.52 15.44
C GLY A 68 -8.48 18.43 16.41
N GLN A 69 -7.30 18.93 16.06
CA GLN A 69 -6.56 19.88 16.89
C GLN A 69 -7.20 21.28 16.76
N LEU A 70 -8.22 21.55 17.59
CA LEU A 70 -8.69 22.91 17.83
C LEU A 70 -7.46 23.80 18.15
N PRO A 71 -7.29 24.97 17.50
CA PRO A 71 -6.27 25.91 17.93
C PRO A 71 -6.49 26.22 19.42
N PRO A 72 -5.42 26.30 20.24
CA PRO A 72 -5.51 26.49 21.69
C PRO A 72 -6.22 27.79 22.11
N SER A 73 -6.63 28.63 21.16
CA SER A 73 -7.31 29.90 21.35
C SER A 73 -8.80 29.80 21.71
N THR A 74 -9.41 28.61 21.75
CA THR A 74 -10.88 28.47 21.93
C THR A 74 -11.32 28.10 23.36
N SER A 75 -10.39 27.89 24.30
CA SER A 75 -10.73 27.43 25.66
C SER A 75 -10.60 28.48 26.79
N LEU A 76 -10.35 29.76 26.49
CA LEU A 76 -10.30 30.82 27.53
C LEU A 76 -11.03 32.08 27.08
N ARG A 77 -12.36 32.02 27.04
CA ARG A 77 -13.21 33.20 27.18
C ARG A 77 -14.49 32.82 27.94
N LEU A 78 -14.35 32.57 29.24
CA LEU A 78 -15.39 32.65 30.25
C LEU A 78 -14.72 33.00 31.59
#